data_AF-A0A8J2JTT1-F1
#
_entry.id   AF-A0A8J2JTT1-F1
#
_cell.length_a   1.000
_cell.length_b   1.000
_cell.length_c   1.000
_cell.angle_alpha   90.00
_cell.angle_beta   90.00
_cell.angle_gamma   90.00
#
_symmetry.space_group_name_H-M   'P 1'
#
loop_
_entity.id
_entity.type
_entity.pdbx_description
1 polymer ?
#
loop_
_entity_poly.entity_id
_entity_poly.type
_entity_poly.pdbx_seq_one_letter_code
_entity_poly.pdbx_strand_id
1 'polypeptide(L)'
;MTWFTPYIYKILFTKYWYKDLLYSLGDKIEATIQDNACSIGSLCSRSGNGAPKISCAAVDCPPAPNEKKNCVPIYKQNSCCPTTYSCDDSATKPNDVNATSPFKCKYLSIEYVEGESIYPDDYPCYSCTCSRNFTGEINTDVCQEVNCGIAIHYQFELANQGEPVYYQTSDGRTLCCPTHFNCKQQAYDDDKRLF
;
A
#
# COMPACT_ATOMS: atom_id res chain seq x y z
N MET A 1 10.07 -39.28 46.31
CA MET A 1 10.83 -38.25 45.58
C MET A 1 10.17 -38.08 44.22
N THR A 2 9.16 -37.22 44.15
CA THR A 2 8.42 -36.91 42.93
C THR A 2 9.07 -35.69 42.28
N TRP A 3 9.55 -35.88 41.06
CA TRP A 3 10.19 -34.84 40.27
C TRP A 3 9.15 -33.80 39.84
N PHE A 4 9.29 -32.57 40.34
CA PHE A 4 8.69 -31.39 39.74
C PHE A 4 9.41 -31.13 38.41
N THR A 5 8.79 -31.43 37.28
CA THR A 5 9.19 -30.81 36.01
C THR A 5 8.62 -29.40 35.98
N PRO A 6 9.47 -28.36 35.89
CA PRO A 6 8.96 -27.01 35.71
C PRO A 6 8.35 -26.94 34.31
N TYR A 7 7.10 -26.48 34.23
CA TYR A 7 6.50 -26.00 33.00
C TYR A 7 7.40 -24.88 32.45
N ILE A 8 8.36 -25.26 31.61
CA ILE A 8 9.19 -24.33 30.85
C ILE A 8 8.21 -23.56 29.98
N TYR A 9 8.06 -22.27 30.32
CA TYR A 9 7.31 -21.26 29.61
C TYR A 9 7.44 -21.46 28.11
N LYS A 10 6.46 -22.12 27.49
CA LYS A 10 6.24 -22.01 26.06
C LYS A 10 5.75 -20.58 25.90
N ILE A 11 6.67 -19.65 25.59
CA ILE A 11 6.33 -18.27 25.30
C ILE A 11 5.52 -18.30 24.01
N LEU A 12 4.23 -18.58 24.16
CA LEU A 12 3.23 -18.56 23.12
C LEU A 12 2.94 -17.07 22.90
N PHE A 13 3.80 -16.39 22.15
CA PHE A 13 3.46 -15.10 21.56
C PHE A 13 2.29 -15.34 20.59
N THR A 14 1.07 -15.32 21.11
CA THR A 14 -0.18 -15.56 20.37
C THR A 14 -0.88 -14.27 19.99
N LYS A 15 -0.29 -13.13 20.34
CA LYS A 15 -0.89 -11.83 20.16
C LYS A 15 0.03 -10.86 19.43
N TYR A 16 -0.57 -10.03 18.58
CA TYR A 16 0.10 -9.01 17.77
C TYR A 16 -0.42 -7.61 18.13
N TRP A 17 0.46 -6.62 18.21
CA TRP A 17 0.09 -5.23 18.49
C TRP A 17 0.01 -4.42 17.21
N TYR A 18 -1.13 -3.77 16.95
CA TYR A 18 -1.33 -2.92 15.78
C TYR A 18 -2.30 -1.78 16.11
N LYS A 19 -1.91 -0.53 15.83
CA LYS A 19 -2.70 0.69 16.12
C LYS A 19 -3.32 0.68 17.53
N ASP A 20 -2.46 0.46 18.52
CA ASP A 20 -2.83 0.44 19.95
C ASP A 20 -3.80 -0.67 20.38
N LEU A 21 -4.05 -1.64 19.50
CA LEU A 21 -4.89 -2.80 19.77
C LEU A 21 -4.08 -4.08 19.74
N LEU A 22 -4.46 -5.01 20.60
CA LEU A 22 -3.83 -6.32 20.73
C LEU A 22 -4.74 -7.39 20.12
N TYR A 23 -4.29 -8.00 19.04
CA TYR A 23 -5.02 -9.02 18.28
C TYR A 23 -4.50 -10.42 18.60
N SER A 24 -5.39 -11.39 18.76
CA SER A 24 -5.06 -12.81 18.91
C SER A 24 -5.00 -13.51 17.56
N LEU A 25 -4.33 -14.66 17.49
CA LEU A 25 -4.33 -15.49 16.27
C LEU A 25 -5.76 -15.78 15.78
N GLY A 26 -6.02 -15.51 14.51
CA GLY A 26 -7.32 -15.63 13.85
C GLY A 26 -8.16 -14.35 13.88
N ASP A 27 -7.79 -13.35 14.69
CA ASP A 27 -8.54 -12.10 14.75
C ASP A 27 -8.40 -11.33 13.44
N LYS A 28 -9.52 -10.77 12.98
CA LYS A 28 -9.58 -9.88 11.82
C LYS A 28 -9.07 -8.50 12.19
N ILE A 29 -8.33 -7.87 11.28
CA ILE A 29 -7.70 -6.57 11.46
C ILE A 29 -8.23 -5.62 10.38
N GLU A 30 -9.47 -5.16 10.52
CA GLU A 30 -10.13 -4.28 9.54
C GLU A 30 -9.43 -2.91 9.41
N ALA A 31 -8.68 -2.49 10.43
CA ALA A 31 -7.96 -1.22 10.45
C ALA A 31 -6.82 -1.12 9.42
N THR A 32 -6.40 -2.24 8.81
CA THR A 32 -5.40 -2.23 7.72
C THR A 32 -5.93 -1.60 6.44
N ILE A 33 -7.24 -1.71 6.17
CA ILE A 33 -7.85 -1.17 4.94
C ILE A 33 -7.74 0.36 4.92
N GLN A 34 -7.77 0.99 6.10
CA GLN A 34 -7.58 2.43 6.24
C GLN A 34 -6.14 2.87 5.99
N ASP A 35 -5.15 2.03 6.30
CA ASP A 35 -3.74 2.32 6.04
C ASP A 35 -3.34 1.99 4.61
N ASN A 36 -3.93 0.94 4.05
CA ASN A 36 -3.59 0.48 2.72
C ASN A 36 -4.82 -0.21 2.14
N ALA A 37 -5.50 0.47 1.22
CA ALA A 37 -6.70 -0.03 0.57
C ALA A 37 -6.46 -1.35 -0.21
N CYS A 38 -5.20 -1.66 -0.55
CA CYS A 38 -4.80 -2.89 -1.21
C CYS A 38 -4.53 -4.05 -0.24
N SER A 39 -4.61 -3.82 1.07
CA SER A 39 -4.40 -4.83 2.12
C SER A 39 -5.73 -5.21 2.74
N ILE A 40 -6.47 -6.08 2.03
CA ILE A 40 -7.82 -6.51 2.40
C ILE A 40 -7.83 -7.85 3.14
N GLY A 41 -8.90 -8.12 3.88
CA GLY A 41 -9.12 -9.42 4.53
C GLY A 41 -8.04 -9.78 5.54
N SER A 42 -7.45 -8.78 6.19
CA SER A 42 -6.29 -8.94 7.06
C SER A 42 -6.64 -9.68 8.33
N LEU A 43 -5.74 -10.57 8.75
CA LEU A 43 -5.88 -11.31 10.00
C LEU A 43 -4.53 -11.48 10.71
N CYS A 44 -4.58 -11.62 12.03
CA CYS A 44 -3.42 -12.02 12.82
C CYS A 44 -3.17 -13.53 12.60
N SER A 45 -2.10 -13.87 11.89
CA SER A 45 -1.70 -15.24 11.58
C SER A 45 -0.38 -15.60 12.26
N ARG A 46 0.01 -16.86 12.15
CA ARG A 46 1.31 -17.35 12.63
C ARG A 46 2.30 -17.40 11.45
N SER A 47 3.47 -16.81 11.65
CA SER A 47 4.60 -16.90 10.72
C SER A 47 5.29 -18.28 10.80
N GLY A 48 6.17 -18.58 9.85
CA GLY A 48 6.89 -19.86 9.78
C GLY A 48 7.75 -20.16 11.02
N ASN A 49 8.25 -19.13 11.69
CA ASN A 49 9.01 -19.23 12.94
C ASN A 49 8.12 -19.23 14.21
N GLY A 50 6.79 -19.26 14.05
CA GLY A 50 5.84 -19.29 15.16
C GLY A 50 5.42 -17.93 15.72
N ALA A 51 6.09 -16.84 15.31
CA ALA A 51 5.74 -15.48 15.73
C ALA A 51 4.40 -15.03 15.11
N PRO A 52 3.59 -14.22 15.83
CA PRO A 52 2.37 -13.67 15.27
C PRO A 52 2.71 -12.57 14.25
N LYS A 53 1.93 -12.48 13.17
CA LYS A 53 2.07 -11.46 12.12
C LYS A 53 0.71 -11.07 11.56
N ILE A 54 0.60 -9.88 10.99
CA ILE A 54 -0.51 -9.52 10.11
C ILE A 54 -0.31 -10.23 8.77
N SER A 55 -1.36 -10.85 8.25
CA SER A 55 -1.40 -11.40 6.90
C SER A 55 -2.61 -10.85 6.18
N CYS A 56 -2.38 -10.22 5.04
CA CYS A 56 -3.41 -9.62 4.20
C CYS A 56 -3.52 -10.38 2.89
N ALA A 57 -4.70 -10.37 2.27
CA ALA A 57 -4.81 -10.75 0.87
C ALA A 57 -4.38 -9.55 0.01
N ALA A 58 -3.50 -9.81 -0.96
CA ALA A 58 -3.16 -8.83 -1.98
C ALA A 58 -4.34 -8.71 -2.97
N VAL A 59 -4.72 -7.47 -3.28
CA VAL A 59 -5.73 -7.20 -4.30
C VAL A 59 -5.08 -7.27 -5.67
N ASP A 60 -5.60 -8.14 -6.53
CA ASP A 60 -5.27 -8.14 -7.95
C ASP A 60 -6.29 -7.26 -8.70
N CYS A 61 -5.80 -6.23 -9.38
CA CYS A 61 -6.67 -5.29 -10.07
C CYS A 61 -6.94 -5.75 -11.50
N PRO A 62 -8.17 -5.57 -12.02
CA PRO A 62 -8.47 -5.88 -13.40
C PRO A 62 -7.49 -5.17 -14.35
N PRO A 63 -7.00 -5.83 -15.41
CA PRO A 63 -6.20 -5.17 -16.41
C PRO A 63 -7.04 -4.12 -17.15
N ALA A 64 -6.36 -3.13 -17.74
CA ALA A 64 -7.02 -2.21 -18.66
C ALA A 64 -7.66 -3.00 -19.83
N PRO A 65 -8.80 -2.54 -20.37
CA PRO A 65 -9.46 -3.21 -21.49
C PRO A 65 -8.50 -3.36 -22.70
N ASN A 66 -8.31 -4.59 -23.15
CA ASN A 66 -7.20 -5.07 -24.00
C ASN A 66 -7.16 -4.54 -25.45
N GLU A 67 -7.94 -3.54 -25.84
CA GLU A 67 -8.08 -3.15 -27.25
C GLU A 67 -7.83 -1.66 -27.54
N LYS A 68 -7.65 -0.81 -26.53
CA LYS A 68 -7.48 0.63 -26.74
C LYS A 68 -6.16 1.13 -26.18
N LYS A 69 -5.28 1.55 -27.08
CA LYS A 69 -4.14 2.42 -26.74
C LYS A 69 -4.71 3.72 -26.16
N ASN A 70 -4.11 4.25 -25.09
CA ASN A 70 -4.47 5.51 -24.44
C ASN A 70 -5.73 5.47 -23.54
N CYS A 71 -5.89 4.41 -22.74
CA CYS A 71 -6.82 4.43 -21.63
C CYS A 71 -6.10 4.81 -20.33
N VAL A 72 -6.68 5.76 -19.61
CA VAL A 72 -6.20 6.24 -18.31
C VAL A 72 -7.04 5.58 -17.20
N PRO A 73 -6.43 4.98 -16.18
CA PRO A 73 -7.16 4.42 -15.05
C PRO A 73 -7.77 5.52 -14.18
N ILE A 74 -9.04 5.33 -13.80
CA ILE A 74 -9.81 6.27 -13.01
C ILE A 74 -10.08 5.68 -11.63
N TYR A 75 -9.61 6.36 -10.60
CA TYR A 75 -9.67 5.94 -9.22
C TYR A 75 -10.72 6.70 -8.45
N LYS A 76 -11.30 6.02 -7.45
CA LYS A 76 -12.00 6.70 -6.38
C LYS A 76 -10.98 7.03 -5.31
N GLN A 77 -11.21 8.09 -4.54
CA GLN A 77 -10.40 8.38 -3.37
C GLN A 77 -10.31 7.13 -2.47
N ASN A 78 -9.08 6.76 -2.12
CA ASN A 78 -8.72 5.61 -1.28
C ASN A 78 -9.13 4.25 -1.87
N SER A 79 -9.26 4.13 -3.19
CA SER A 79 -9.42 2.82 -3.83
C SER A 79 -8.06 2.20 -4.18
N CYS A 80 -7.92 0.89 -3.94
CA CYS A 80 -6.74 0.15 -4.40
C CYS A 80 -6.71 0.04 -5.93
N CYS A 81 -7.86 -0.32 -6.50
CA CYS A 81 -7.99 -0.55 -7.92
C CYS A 81 -8.72 0.62 -8.60
N PRO A 82 -8.49 0.78 -9.92
CA PRO A 82 -9.30 1.67 -10.72
C PRO A 82 -10.76 1.17 -10.71
N THR A 83 -11.67 2.12 -10.65
CA THR A 83 -13.12 1.87 -10.74
C THR A 83 -13.59 1.81 -12.18
N THR A 84 -12.90 2.53 -13.07
CA THR A 84 -13.15 2.56 -14.50
C THR A 84 -11.89 3.01 -15.24
N TYR A 85 -11.96 3.08 -16.56
CA TYR A 85 -10.92 3.61 -17.41
C TYR A 85 -11.51 4.67 -18.33
N SER A 86 -10.83 5.81 -18.44
CA SER A 86 -11.14 6.84 -19.42
C SER A 86 -10.30 6.59 -20.65
N CYS A 87 -10.93 6.14 -21.73
CA CYS A 87 -10.28 5.94 -23.02
C CYS A 87 -10.64 7.10 -23.95
N ASP A 88 -9.67 7.66 -24.65
CA ASP A 88 -9.92 8.65 -25.69
C ASP A 88 -10.69 7.99 -26.86
N ASP A 89 -12.02 8.02 -26.77
CA ASP A 89 -12.93 7.54 -27.82
C ASP A 89 -13.07 8.55 -28.98
N SER A 90 -12.32 9.65 -28.94
CA SER A 90 -12.19 10.68 -29.98
C SER A 90 -11.89 10.12 -31.37
N ALA A 91 -11.35 8.89 -31.46
CA ALA A 91 -11.12 8.18 -32.72
C ALA A 91 -12.35 7.41 -33.27
N THR A 92 -13.45 7.27 -32.52
CA THR A 92 -14.60 6.41 -32.90
C THR A 92 -15.98 7.06 -32.90
N LYS A 93 -16.20 8.24 -32.32
CA LYS A 93 -17.48 8.97 -32.44
C LYS A 93 -17.31 10.50 -32.54
N PRO A 94 -16.82 11.02 -33.68
CA PRO A 94 -16.67 12.47 -33.90
C PRO A 94 -18.00 13.26 -34.00
N ASN A 95 -19.17 12.61 -33.91
CA ASN A 95 -20.48 13.22 -34.17
C ASN A 95 -21.44 13.20 -32.96
N ASP A 96 -20.96 12.89 -31.76
CA ASP A 96 -21.82 12.95 -30.57
C ASP A 96 -21.89 14.39 -30.04
N VAL A 97 -22.95 15.10 -30.43
CA VAL A 97 -23.22 16.50 -30.09
C VAL A 97 -23.50 16.69 -28.59
N ASN A 98 -23.60 15.60 -27.82
CA ASN A 98 -23.74 15.61 -26.36
C ASN A 98 -22.48 15.13 -25.61
N ALA A 99 -21.37 14.86 -26.31
CA ALA A 99 -20.10 14.53 -25.66
C ALA A 99 -19.55 15.76 -24.94
N THR A 100 -19.93 15.91 -23.68
CA THR A 100 -19.31 16.90 -22.77
C THR A 100 -17.84 16.49 -22.63
N SER A 101 -16.91 17.36 -23.03
CA SER A 101 -15.48 17.12 -22.80
C SER A 101 -15.29 16.74 -21.32
N PRO A 102 -14.58 15.64 -21.01
CA PRO A 102 -14.33 15.28 -19.62
C PRO A 102 -13.62 16.45 -18.93
N PHE A 103 -14.01 16.72 -17.68
CA PHE A 103 -13.31 17.71 -16.86
C PHE A 103 -11.84 17.32 -16.75
N LYS A 104 -10.95 18.32 -16.82
CA LYS A 104 -9.51 18.12 -16.73
C LYS A 104 -8.93 19.01 -15.64
N CYS A 105 -8.00 18.44 -14.89
CA CYS A 105 -7.14 19.16 -13.97
C CYS A 105 -5.80 19.44 -14.63
N LYS A 106 -5.12 20.49 -14.17
CA LYS A 106 -3.74 20.75 -14.54
C LYS A 106 -2.89 20.77 -13.30
N TYR A 107 -1.85 19.94 -13.28
CA TYR A 107 -0.79 20.01 -12.30
C TYR A 107 0.52 20.31 -13.02
N LEU A 108 1.16 21.43 -12.66
CA LEU A 108 2.29 21.99 -13.40
C LEU A 108 1.95 22.15 -14.90
N SER A 109 2.62 21.39 -15.78
CA SER A 109 2.41 21.41 -17.23
C SER A 109 1.70 20.18 -17.77
N ILE A 110 1.19 19.31 -16.90
CA ILE A 110 0.53 18.05 -17.27
C ILE A 110 -0.98 18.17 -17.02
N GLU A 111 -1.77 17.75 -18.01
CA GLU A 111 -3.22 17.64 -17.90
C GLU A 111 -3.62 16.23 -17.45
N TYR A 112 -4.57 16.17 -16.54
CA TYR A 112 -5.13 14.93 -15.99
C TYR A 112 -6.64 14.93 -16.19
N VAL A 113 -7.25 13.78 -16.44
CA VAL A 113 -8.71 13.65 -16.56
C VAL A 113 -9.38 13.42 -15.21
N GLU A 114 -10.65 13.79 -15.07
CA GLU A 114 -11.41 13.62 -13.83
C GLU A 114 -11.34 12.17 -13.29
N GLY A 115 -10.87 12.04 -12.04
CA GLY A 115 -10.64 10.80 -11.32
C GLY A 115 -9.29 10.12 -11.60
N GLU A 116 -8.44 10.68 -12.45
CA GLU A 116 -7.06 10.22 -12.61
C GLU A 116 -6.21 10.52 -11.37
N SER A 117 -5.28 9.63 -11.04
CA SER A 117 -4.31 9.82 -9.96
C SER A 117 -3.15 10.71 -10.40
N ILE A 118 -2.83 11.70 -9.58
CA ILE A 118 -1.68 12.60 -9.73
C ILE A 118 -0.65 12.19 -8.67
N TYR A 119 0.58 11.96 -9.10
CA TYR A 119 1.73 11.68 -8.23
C TYR A 119 2.74 12.84 -8.37
N PRO A 120 2.68 13.84 -7.48
CA PRO A 120 3.53 15.01 -7.56
C PRO A 120 5.02 14.68 -7.40
N ASP A 121 5.84 15.15 -8.32
CA ASP A 121 7.29 14.92 -8.29
C ASP A 121 7.99 15.68 -7.15
N ASP A 122 7.47 16.86 -6.81
CA ASP A 122 7.92 17.75 -5.73
C ASP A 122 7.39 17.34 -4.35
N TYR A 123 6.33 16.52 -4.31
CA TYR A 123 5.78 15.92 -3.10
C TYR A 123 5.56 14.41 -3.30
N PRO A 124 6.65 13.61 -3.37
CA PRO A 124 6.58 12.19 -3.76
C PRO A 124 5.73 11.34 -2.81
N CYS A 125 5.53 11.81 -1.57
CA CYS A 125 4.68 11.16 -0.57
C CYS A 125 3.23 11.60 -0.59
N TYR A 126 2.78 12.27 -1.64
CA TYR A 126 1.38 12.58 -1.85
C TYR A 126 0.84 11.87 -3.08
N SER A 127 -0.42 11.48 -3.00
CA SER A 127 -1.21 11.07 -4.14
C SER A 127 -2.48 11.90 -4.15
N CYS A 128 -2.77 12.55 -5.28
CA CYS A 128 -3.99 13.33 -5.45
C CYS A 128 -4.90 12.66 -6.47
N THR A 129 -6.19 12.97 -6.39
CA THR A 129 -7.15 12.60 -7.42
C THR A 129 -7.58 13.88 -8.15
N CYS A 130 -7.45 13.89 -9.48
CA CYS A 130 -8.00 14.98 -10.28
C CYS A 130 -9.52 15.04 -10.06
N SER A 131 -10.00 16.14 -9.49
CA SER A 131 -11.42 16.38 -9.29
C SER A 131 -11.70 17.87 -9.41
N ARG A 132 -12.98 18.25 -9.41
CA ARG A 132 -13.38 19.66 -9.51
C ARG A 132 -12.88 20.54 -8.35
N ASN A 133 -12.48 19.92 -7.25
CA ASN A 133 -11.92 20.61 -6.09
C ASN A 133 -10.38 20.77 -6.19
N PHE A 134 -9.74 20.19 -7.22
CA PHE A 134 -8.30 20.32 -7.41
C PHE A 134 -7.97 21.70 -8.01
N THR A 135 -7.32 22.54 -7.20
CA THR A 135 -6.97 23.92 -7.56
C THR A 135 -5.61 24.05 -8.24
N GLY A 136 -4.90 22.95 -8.48
CA GLY A 136 -3.52 22.96 -8.96
C GLY A 136 -2.47 22.95 -7.84
N GLU A 137 -2.92 23.04 -6.59
CA GLU A 137 -2.07 23.03 -5.39
C GLU A 137 -2.32 21.76 -4.57
N ILE A 138 -1.28 21.29 -3.87
CA ILE A 138 -1.37 20.14 -2.98
C ILE A 138 -2.12 20.55 -1.71
N ASN A 139 -3.33 20.04 -1.53
CA ASN A 139 -4.15 20.25 -0.35
C ASN A 139 -4.82 18.94 0.11
N THR A 140 -5.25 18.87 1.36
CA THR A 140 -5.79 17.64 1.97
C THR A 140 -7.18 17.23 1.49
N ASP A 141 -7.88 18.09 0.73
CA ASP A 141 -9.24 17.79 0.28
C ASP A 141 -9.22 16.78 -0.88
N VAL A 142 -8.18 16.86 -1.72
CA VAL A 142 -8.02 16.05 -2.94
C VAL A 142 -6.71 15.30 -3.01
N CYS A 143 -5.76 15.63 -2.13
CA CYS A 143 -4.50 14.92 -1.95
C CYS A 143 -4.45 14.25 -0.59
N GLN A 144 -3.77 13.11 -0.53
CA GLN A 144 -3.50 12.39 0.70
C GLN A 144 -2.06 11.93 0.76
N GLU A 145 -1.56 11.77 1.97
CA GLU A 145 -0.26 11.17 2.21
C GLU A 145 -0.30 9.68 1.82
N VAL A 146 0.75 9.25 1.12
CA VAL A 146 0.92 7.85 0.72
C VAL A 146 1.33 7.04 1.94
N ASN A 147 0.45 6.15 2.36
CA ASN A 147 0.79 5.14 3.36
C ASN A 147 1.29 3.87 2.66
N CYS A 148 2.60 3.65 2.75
CA CYS A 148 3.28 2.50 2.15
C CYS A 148 2.97 1.16 2.83
N GLY A 149 2.11 1.15 3.87
CA GLY A 149 1.76 -0.05 4.61
C GLY A 149 2.95 -0.67 5.33
N ILE A 150 3.91 0.14 5.82
CA ILE A 150 5.19 -0.38 6.34
C ILE A 150 4.97 -1.36 7.51
N ALA A 151 4.07 -1.01 8.43
CA ALA A 151 3.68 -1.85 9.55
C ALA A 151 2.98 -3.16 9.15
N ILE A 152 2.49 -3.25 7.91
CA ILE A 152 1.80 -4.42 7.37
C ILE A 152 2.76 -5.29 6.56
N HIS A 153 3.55 -4.69 5.66
CA HIS A 153 4.35 -5.43 4.68
C HIS A 153 5.78 -5.73 5.14
N TYR A 154 6.33 -4.94 6.07
CA TYR A 154 7.73 -5.03 6.51
C TYR A 154 7.85 -5.36 8.01
N GLN A 155 6.93 -6.17 8.52
CA GLN A 155 6.86 -6.52 9.95
C GLN A 155 8.14 -7.17 10.48
N PHE A 156 8.76 -8.02 9.65
CA PHE A 156 9.99 -8.71 10.03
C PHE A 156 11.15 -7.73 10.11
N GLU A 157 11.27 -6.85 9.14
CA GLU A 157 12.30 -5.82 9.04
C GLU A 157 12.18 -4.86 10.24
N LEU A 158 10.97 -4.41 10.55
CA LEU A 158 10.70 -3.58 11.73
C LEU A 158 11.09 -4.27 13.04
N ALA A 159 10.74 -5.56 13.19
CA ALA A 159 11.11 -6.34 14.37
C ALA A 159 12.64 -6.49 14.53
N ASN A 160 13.37 -6.49 13.42
CA ASN A 160 14.84 -6.58 13.39
C ASN A 160 15.53 -5.20 13.32
N GLN A 161 14.82 -4.12 13.62
CA GLN A 161 15.36 -2.74 13.59
C GLN A 161 15.98 -2.40 12.22
N GLY A 162 15.37 -2.90 11.15
CA GLY A 162 15.77 -2.60 9.79
C GLY A 162 15.64 -1.12 9.48
N GLU A 163 16.65 -0.57 8.82
CA GLU A 163 16.62 0.81 8.33
C GLU A 163 16.03 0.84 6.91
N PRO A 164 14.99 1.65 6.64
CA PRO A 164 14.37 1.71 5.32
C PRO A 164 15.33 2.27 4.28
N VAL A 165 15.35 1.65 3.09
CA VAL A 165 16.13 2.10 1.94
C VAL A 165 15.19 2.55 0.84
N TYR A 166 15.34 3.82 0.46
CA TYR A 166 14.56 4.46 -0.58
C TYR A 166 15.33 4.46 -1.90
N TYR A 167 14.62 4.19 -2.99
CA TYR A 167 15.21 4.24 -4.32
C TYR A 167 15.30 5.70 -4.81
N GLN A 168 16.41 6.04 -5.43
CA GLN A 168 16.58 7.30 -6.14
C GLN A 168 16.40 7.09 -7.64
N THR A 169 15.52 7.88 -8.26
CA THR A 169 15.32 7.91 -9.70
C THR A 169 16.53 8.53 -10.41
N SER A 170 16.63 8.33 -11.73
CA SER A 170 17.76 8.80 -12.54
C SER A 170 17.96 10.33 -12.53
N ASP A 171 16.92 11.08 -12.18
CA ASP A 171 16.93 12.53 -12.02
C ASP A 171 17.17 12.99 -10.57
N GLY A 172 17.56 12.06 -9.68
CA GLY A 172 17.99 12.36 -8.32
C GLY A 172 16.87 12.49 -7.29
N ARG A 173 15.62 12.17 -7.65
CA ARG A 173 14.48 12.21 -6.73
C ARG A 173 14.37 10.92 -5.92
N THR A 174 13.93 11.04 -4.67
CA THR A 174 13.72 9.89 -3.78
C THR A 174 12.25 9.48 -3.81
N LEU A 175 11.96 8.20 -4.05
CA LEU A 175 10.59 7.67 -3.97
C LEU A 175 10.06 7.71 -2.54
N CYS A 176 8.74 7.86 -2.38
CA CYS A 176 8.14 7.91 -1.04
C CYS A 176 8.26 6.61 -0.25
N CYS A 177 8.04 5.47 -0.90
CA CYS A 177 8.02 4.19 -0.21
C CYS A 177 9.40 3.52 -0.24
N PRO A 178 9.81 2.89 0.87
CA PRO A 178 11.04 2.11 0.88
C PRO A 178 10.91 0.94 -0.08
N THR A 179 12.01 0.60 -0.75
CA THR A 179 12.06 -0.57 -1.64
C THR A 179 12.50 -1.82 -0.90
N HIS A 180 13.34 -1.66 0.11
CA HIS A 180 13.83 -2.72 0.98
C HIS A 180 14.31 -2.10 2.30
N PHE A 181 14.75 -2.95 3.23
CA PHE A 181 15.31 -2.54 4.51
C PHE A 181 16.68 -3.16 4.70
N ASN A 182 17.62 -2.36 5.18
CA ASN A 182 18.90 -2.84 5.67
C ASN A 182 18.74 -3.28 7.12
N CYS A 183 18.52 -4.57 7.32
CA CYS A 183 18.53 -5.15 8.66
C CYS A 183 19.97 -5.39 9.07
N LYS A 184 20.35 -4.94 10.27
CA LYS A 184 21.58 -5.45 10.89
C LYS A 184 21.38 -6.96 10.98
N GLN A 185 22.21 -7.74 10.29
CA GLN A 185 22.24 -9.19 10.49
C GLN A 185 22.65 -9.43 11.95
N GLN A 186 21.67 -9.44 12.85
CA GLN A 186 21.87 -9.86 14.23
C GLN A 186 21.39 -11.30 14.30
N ALA A 187 22.38 -12.20 14.22
CA ALA A 187 22.37 -13.54 14.77
C ALA A 187 21.03 -14.30 14.71
N TYR A 188 20.64 -14.71 13.51
CA TYR A 188 20.26 -16.11 13.36
C TYR A 188 21.56 -16.92 13.34
N ASP A 189 22.28 -16.87 14.47
CA ASP A 189 23.33 -17.85 14.73
C ASP A 189 22.60 -19.19 14.79
N ASP A 190 23.02 -20.08 13.90
CA ASP A 190 22.65 -21.49 13.80
C ASP A 190 22.99 -22.30 15.07
N ASP A 191 22.82 -21.75 16.28
CA ASP A 191 22.85 -22.52 17.53
C ASP A 191 21.50 -23.20 17.76
N LYS A 192 21.22 -24.18 16.89
CA LYS A 192 20.63 -25.51 17.20
C LYS A 192 20.26 -26.26 15.91
N ARG A 193 21.27 -26.53 15.08
CA ARG A 193 21.38 -27.85 14.45
C ARG A 193 21.77 -28.87 15.52
N LEU A 194 20.82 -29.27 16.35
CA LEU A 194 20.88 -30.50 17.14
C LEU A 194 19.52 -31.18 17.03
N PHE A 195 19.30 -31.79 15.87
CA PHE A 195 18.57 -33.04 15.74
C PHE A 195 19.57 -34.10 15.30
#